data_AF-A0A8C1V068-F1
#
_entry.id   AF-A0A8C1V068-F1
#
_cell.length_a   1.000
_cell.length_b   1.000
_cell.length_c   1.000
_cell.angle_alpha   90.00
_cell.angle_beta   90.00
_cell.angle_gamma   90.00
#
_symmetry.space_group_name_H-M   'P 1'
#
loop_
_entity.id
_entity.type
_entity.pdbx_description
1 polymer ?
#
loop_
_entity_poly.entity_id
_entity_poly.type
_entity_poly.pdbx_seq_one_letter_code
_entity_poly.pdbx_strand_id
1 'polypeptide(L)'
;VEWTDAERSAIIALWGKLNPDELGPQALARCLIVYPWTQRYFASFGNLSRGNPKVAAHGRTVMGGLERAIKNMDNIKATYAPLSVMHSEKLHVDPDNFRVIGYHLIVFIGALY
;
A
#
# COMPACT_ATOMS: atom_id res chain seq x y z
N VAL A 1 10.19 -16.50 4.79
CA VAL A 1 9.38 -16.57 6.02
C VAL A 1 8.51 -17.79 5.86
N GLU A 2 8.35 -18.57 6.91
CA GLU A 2 7.42 -19.70 6.89
C GLU A 2 6.12 -19.24 7.53
N TRP A 3 5.00 -19.45 6.84
CA TRP A 3 3.67 -19.14 7.36
C TRP A 3 2.96 -20.44 7.72
N THR A 4 2.41 -20.49 8.92
CA THR A 4 1.47 -21.53 9.32
C THR A 4 0.17 -21.43 8.52
N ASP A 5 -0.57 -22.53 8.43
CA ASP A 5 -1.88 -22.54 7.76
C ASP A 5 -2.88 -21.60 8.43
N ALA A 6 -2.80 -21.45 9.76
CA ALA A 6 -3.62 -20.51 10.51
C ALA A 6 -3.32 -19.06 10.13
N GLU A 7 -2.04 -18.68 10.02
CA GLU A 7 -1.65 -17.31 9.60
C GLU A 7 -2.10 -17.02 8.16
N ARG A 8 -1.93 -17.97 7.23
CA ARG A 8 -2.41 -17.83 5.84
C ARG A 8 -3.91 -17.62 5.80
N SER A 9 -4.64 -18.48 6.51
CA SER A 9 -6.09 -18.43 6.56
C SER A 9 -6.57 -17.10 7.13
N ALA A 10 -5.94 -16.60 8.20
CA ALA A 10 -6.26 -15.31 8.79
C ALA A 10 -6.01 -14.14 7.83
N ILE A 11 -4.87 -14.13 7.13
CA ILE A 11 -4.52 -13.08 6.16
C ILE A 11 -5.50 -13.08 4.96
N ILE A 12 -5.79 -14.25 4.41
CA ILE A 12 -6.73 -14.39 3.28
C ILE A 12 -8.15 -13.99 3.71
N ALA A 13 -8.60 -14.45 4.88
CA ALA A 13 -9.93 -14.13 5.40
C ALA A 13 -10.10 -12.64 5.71
N LEU A 14 -9.08 -11.99 6.27
CA LEU A 14 -9.09 -10.55 6.47
C LEU A 14 -9.15 -9.82 5.13
N TRP A 15 -8.28 -10.17 4.19
CA TRP A 15 -8.23 -9.53 2.87
C TRP A 15 -9.56 -9.64 2.11
N GLY A 16 -10.22 -10.81 2.18
CA GLY A 16 -11.52 -11.03 1.53
C GLY A 16 -12.66 -10.16 2.06
N LYS A 17 -12.50 -9.51 3.22
CA LYS A 17 -13.48 -8.56 3.77
C LYS A 17 -13.15 -7.11 3.46
N LEU A 18 -11.94 -6.81 2.99
CA LEU A 18 -11.53 -5.46 2.65
C LEU A 18 -12.09 -5.06 1.29
N ASN A 19 -12.42 -3.78 1.12
CA ASN A 19 -12.74 -3.19 -0.17
C ASN A 19 -11.52 -2.37 -0.68
N PRO A 20 -10.72 -2.90 -1.62
CA PRO A 20 -9.53 -2.21 -2.14
C PRO A 20 -9.82 -0.85 -2.78
N ASP A 21 -10.98 -0.73 -3.42
CA ASP A 21 -11.40 0.49 -4.14
C ASP A 21 -11.74 1.64 -3.20
N GLU A 22 -12.07 1.32 -1.95
CA GLU A 22 -12.32 2.30 -0.90
C GLU A 22 -11.08 2.54 -0.05
N LEU A 23 -10.43 1.47 0.39
CA LEU A 23 -9.34 1.55 1.37
C LEU A 23 -8.08 2.18 0.79
N GLY A 24 -7.68 1.79 -0.43
CA GLY A 24 -6.47 2.28 -1.08
C GLY A 24 -6.45 3.81 -1.25
N PRO A 25 -7.48 4.42 -1.88
CA PRO A 25 -7.59 5.86 -2.01
C PRO A 25 -7.54 6.60 -0.68
N GLN A 26 -8.24 6.11 0.34
CA GLN A 26 -8.30 6.76 1.65
C GLN A 26 -6.97 6.68 2.40
N ALA A 27 -6.31 5.52 2.39
CA ALA A 27 -5.02 5.32 3.02
C ALA A 27 -3.93 6.21 2.40
N LEU A 28 -3.84 6.26 1.06
CA LEU A 28 -2.85 7.10 0.39
C LEU A 28 -3.15 8.60 0.60
N ALA A 29 -4.41 9.02 0.51
CA ALA A 29 -4.78 10.41 0.76
C ALA A 29 -4.42 10.85 2.19
N ARG A 30 -4.68 10.03 3.22
CA ARG A 30 -4.27 10.35 4.60
C ARG A 30 -2.76 10.37 4.76
N CYS A 31 -2.04 9.42 4.15
CA CYS A 31 -0.58 9.40 4.18
C CYS A 31 0.01 10.72 3.66
N LEU A 32 -0.49 11.23 2.53
CA LEU A 32 -0.05 12.50 1.94
C LEU A 32 -0.36 13.72 2.82
N ILE A 33 -1.43 13.66 3.62
CA ILE A 33 -1.83 14.75 4.53
C ILE A 33 -1.02 14.71 5.83
N VAL A 34 -0.92 13.55 6.47
CA VAL A 34 -0.27 13.37 7.78
C VAL A 34 1.26 13.45 7.64
N TYR A 35 1.79 13.00 6.51
CA TYR A 35 3.22 12.96 6.23
C TYR A 35 3.53 13.77 4.95
N PRO A 36 3.49 15.10 5.01
CA PRO A 36 3.52 15.97 3.83
C PRO A 36 4.82 15.83 3.01
N TRP A 37 5.93 15.39 3.60
CA TRP A 37 7.16 15.11 2.85
C TRP A 37 6.98 14.02 1.79
N THR A 38 6.01 13.12 1.94
CA THR A 38 5.71 12.07 0.95
C THR A 38 5.12 12.63 -0.35
N GLN A 39 4.58 13.86 -0.32
CA GLN A 39 4.01 14.53 -1.49
C GLN A 39 5.05 14.75 -2.61
N ARG A 40 6.34 14.84 -2.27
CA ARG A 40 7.43 15.06 -3.25
C ARG A 40 7.46 14.00 -4.36
N TYR A 41 6.99 12.78 -4.08
CA TYR A 41 6.95 11.67 -5.04
C TYR A 41 5.79 11.78 -6.05
N PHE A 42 4.84 12.68 -5.81
CA PHE A 42 3.58 12.75 -6.55
C PHE A 42 3.38 14.11 -7.24
N ALA A 43 4.45 14.83 -7.57
CA ALA A 43 4.35 16.15 -8.21
C ALA A 43 3.51 16.12 -9.51
N SER A 44 3.58 15.04 -10.29
CA SER A 44 2.81 14.86 -11.54
C SER A 44 1.30 14.67 -11.32
N PHE A 45 0.85 14.50 -10.07
CA PHE A 45 -0.56 14.34 -9.73
C PHE A 45 -1.27 15.68 -9.56
N GLY A 46 -0.53 16.80 -9.56
CA GLY A 46 -1.09 18.14 -9.39
C GLY A 46 -1.52 18.39 -7.95
N ASN A 47 -2.69 19.00 -7.75
CA ASN A 47 -3.21 19.31 -6.42
C ASN A 47 -3.55 18.00 -5.65
N LEU A 48 -2.76 17.65 -4.65
CA LEU A 48 -2.90 16.43 -3.85
C LEU A 48 -4.00 16.47 -2.78
N SER A 49 -4.87 17.48 -2.80
CA SER A 49 -6.01 17.57 -1.88
C SER A 49 -6.99 16.39 -2.00
N ARG A 50 -7.87 16.24 -1.00
CA ARG A 50 -8.87 15.17 -0.95
C ARG A 50 -9.73 15.19 -2.23
N GLY A 51 -9.91 14.02 -2.83
CA GLY A 51 -10.68 13.86 -4.07
C GLY A 51 -9.84 13.87 -5.36
N ASN A 52 -8.51 13.98 -5.28
CA ASN A 52 -7.67 13.85 -6.47
C ASN A 52 -7.81 12.45 -7.11
N PRO A 53 -8.26 12.35 -8.38
CA PRO A 53 -8.51 11.06 -9.03
C PRO A 53 -7.23 10.26 -9.30
N LYS A 54 -6.08 10.91 -9.49
CA LYS A 54 -4.78 10.24 -9.64
C LYS A 54 -4.30 9.65 -8.32
N VAL A 55 -4.51 10.34 -7.19
CA VAL A 55 -4.26 9.80 -5.85
C VAL A 55 -5.13 8.57 -5.62
N ALA A 56 -6.43 8.64 -5.94
CA ALA A 56 -7.33 7.49 -5.81
C ALA A 56 -6.89 6.31 -6.69
N ALA A 57 -6.56 6.57 -7.95
CA ALA A 57 -6.07 5.54 -8.87
C ALA A 57 -4.78 4.89 -8.36
N HIS A 58 -3.83 5.66 -7.85
CA HIS A 58 -2.59 5.12 -7.31
C HIS A 58 -2.81 4.35 -6.00
N GLY A 59 -3.75 4.79 -5.16
CA GLY A 59 -4.18 4.04 -3.98
C GLY A 59 -4.66 2.63 -4.33
N ARG A 60 -5.43 2.48 -5.42
CA ARG A 60 -5.82 1.15 -5.95
C ARG A 60 -4.61 0.35 -6.44
N THR A 61 -3.67 0.98 -7.12
CA THR A 61 -2.41 0.32 -7.55
C THR A 61 -1.63 -0.24 -6.35
N VAL A 62 -1.55 0.50 -5.25
CA VAL A 62 -0.91 0.03 -4.00
C VAL A 62 -1.63 -1.19 -3.45
N MET A 63 -2.97 -1.18 -3.41
CA MET A 63 -3.76 -2.34 -2.95
C MET A 63 -3.58 -3.57 -3.85
N GLY A 64 -3.52 -3.40 -5.17
CA GLY A 64 -3.19 -4.50 -6.09
C GLY A 64 -1.78 -5.05 -5.88
N GLY A 65 -0.83 -4.21 -5.43
CA GLY A 65 0.46 -4.64 -4.93
C GLY A 65 0.31 -5.63 -3.77
N LEU A 66 -0.43 -5.24 -2.71
CA LEU A 66 -0.69 -6.10 -1.55
C LEU A 66 -1.38 -7.42 -1.92
N GLU A 67 -2.37 -7.37 -2.82
CA GLU A 67 -3.02 -8.58 -3.33
C GLU A 67 -2.01 -9.56 -3.96
N ARG A 68 -1.02 -9.04 -4.70
CA ARG A 68 0.05 -9.86 -5.27
C ARG A 68 0.86 -10.56 -4.18
N ALA A 69 1.17 -9.91 -3.07
CA ALA A 69 1.85 -10.57 -1.95
C ALA A 69 1.01 -11.68 -1.33
N ILE A 70 -0.30 -11.45 -1.17
CA ILE A 70 -1.23 -12.45 -0.60
C ILE A 70 -1.34 -13.68 -1.51
N LYS A 71 -1.29 -13.49 -2.83
CA LYS A 71 -1.24 -14.62 -3.80
C LYS A 71 0.12 -15.32 -3.86
N ASN A 72 1.17 -14.76 -3.26
CA ASN A 72 2.55 -15.26 -3.33
C ASN A 72 3.25 -15.27 -1.96
N MET A 73 2.53 -15.63 -0.89
CA MET A 73 3.00 -15.49 0.51
C MET A 73 4.35 -16.16 0.79
N ASP A 74 4.65 -17.26 0.10
CA ASP A 74 5.92 -18.00 0.24
C ASP A 74 7.10 -17.36 -0.49
N ASN A 75 6.83 -16.49 -1.46
CA ASN A 75 7.84 -15.96 -2.36
C ASN A 75 7.84 -14.42 -2.45
N ILE A 76 7.32 -13.73 -1.44
CA ILE A 76 7.14 -12.27 -1.41
C ILE A 76 8.41 -11.52 -1.84
N LYS A 77 9.60 -11.95 -1.37
CA LYS A 77 10.87 -11.30 -1.71
C LYS A 77 11.14 -11.32 -3.22
N ALA A 78 11.01 -12.48 -3.87
CA ALA A 78 11.23 -12.57 -5.31
C ALA A 78 10.09 -11.89 -6.08
N THR A 79 8.85 -12.03 -5.62
CA THR A 79 7.66 -11.39 -6.20
C THR A 79 7.80 -9.86 -6.24
N TYR A 80 8.43 -9.25 -5.24
CA TYR A 80 8.62 -7.80 -5.17
C TYR A 80 9.99 -7.31 -5.63
N ALA A 81 10.95 -8.17 -5.96
CA ALA A 81 12.28 -7.73 -6.41
C ALA A 81 12.23 -6.68 -7.54
N PRO A 82 11.44 -6.86 -8.63
CA PRO A 82 11.33 -5.82 -9.66
C PRO A 82 10.70 -4.52 -9.17
N LEU A 83 9.72 -4.61 -8.26
CA LEU A 83 9.06 -3.45 -7.68
C LEU A 83 10.00 -2.69 -6.74
N SER A 84 10.83 -3.40 -5.99
CA SER A 84 11.86 -2.85 -5.12
C SER A 84 12.86 -2.04 -5.94
N VAL A 85 13.38 -2.61 -7.03
CA VAL A 85 14.32 -1.91 -7.93
C VAL A 85 13.66 -0.67 -8.55
N MET A 86 12.39 -0.75 -8.94
CA MET A 86 11.68 0.43 -9.42
C MET A 86 11.63 1.53 -8.35
N HIS A 87 11.28 1.19 -7.11
CA HIS A 87 11.17 2.18 -6.04
C HIS A 87 12.53 2.76 -5.61
N SER A 88 13.59 1.95 -5.58
CA SER A 88 14.93 2.41 -5.19
C SER A 88 15.63 3.16 -6.33
N GLU A 89 15.74 2.56 -7.51
CA GLU A 89 16.63 3.03 -8.58
C GLU A 89 15.97 4.01 -9.55
N LYS A 90 14.63 4.02 -9.64
CA LYS A 90 13.92 4.91 -10.57
C LYS A 90 13.14 5.99 -9.85
N LEU A 91 12.42 5.63 -8.79
CA LEU A 91 11.58 6.57 -8.05
C LEU A 91 12.31 7.21 -6.87
N HIS A 92 13.44 6.64 -6.45
CA HIS A 92 14.23 7.09 -5.30
C HIS A 92 13.38 7.32 -4.04
N VAL A 93 12.44 6.41 -3.80
CA VAL A 93 11.59 6.42 -2.61
C VAL A 93 12.44 6.03 -1.42
N ASP A 94 12.45 6.90 -0.41
CA ASP A 94 13.12 6.61 0.85
C ASP A 94 12.42 5.40 1.51
N PRO A 95 13.16 4.32 1.83
CA PRO A 95 12.58 3.09 2.34
C PRO A 95 11.76 3.27 3.63
N ASP A 96 12.02 4.31 4.43
CA ASP A 96 11.24 4.59 5.64
C ASP A 96 9.77 4.91 5.33
N ASN A 97 9.47 5.39 4.11
CA ASN A 97 8.10 5.70 3.72
C ASN A 97 7.22 4.44 3.52
N PHE A 98 7.80 3.26 3.31
CA PHE A 98 7.02 2.02 3.25
C PHE A 98 6.40 1.68 4.61
N ARG A 99 7.13 1.94 5.70
CA ARG A 99 6.61 1.77 7.06
C ARG A 99 5.45 2.75 7.33
N VAL A 100 5.58 3.98 6.85
CA VAL A 100 4.58 5.05 6.99
C VAL A 100 3.25 4.70 6.32
N ILE A 101 3.26 4.24 5.06
CA ILE A 101 2.03 3.82 4.38
C ILE A 101 1.45 2.54 5.01
N GLY A 102 2.32 1.63 5.47
CA GLY A 102 1.92 0.44 6.23
C GLY A 102 1.12 0.77 7.49
N TYR A 103 1.57 1.74 8.30
CA TYR A 103 0.82 2.16 9.49
C TYR A 103 -0.54 2.74 9.17
N HIS A 104 -0.65 3.57 8.12
CA HIS A 104 -1.93 4.10 7.70
C HIS A 104 -2.89 2.99 7.30
N LEU A 105 -2.43 2.02 6.50
CA LEU A 105 -3.24 0.86 6.13
C LEU A 105 -3.72 0.08 7.36
N ILE A 106 -2.84 -0.18 8.34
CA ILE A 106 -3.20 -0.88 9.58
C ILE A 106 -4.25 -0.10 10.38
N VAL A 107 -4.06 1.22 10.56
CA VAL A 107 -5.01 2.07 11.30
C VAL A 107 -6.38 2.09 10.62
N PHE A 108 -6.42 2.12 9.28
CA PHE A 108 -7.68 2.04 8.54
C PHE A 108 -8.37 0.69 8.68
N ILE A 109 -7.62 -0.40 8.53
CA ILE A 109 -8.16 -1.75 8.70
C ILE A 109 -8.68 -1.93 10.13
N GLY A 110 -7.93 -1.47 11.13
CA GLY A 110 -8.31 -1.54 12.54
C GLY A 110 -9.45 -0.61 12.95
N ALA A 111 -9.83 0.37 12.12
CA ALA A 111 -11.01 1.19 12.34
C ALA A 111 -12.29 0.59 11.73
N LEU A 112 -12.16 -0.45 10.89
CA LEU A 112 -13.28 -1.17 10.26
C LEU A 112 -13.80 -2.33 11.14
N TYR A 113 -13.09 -2.68 12.22
CA TYR A 113 -13.38 -3.77 13.16
C TYR A 113 -13.18 -3.32 14.60
#